data_AF-A0A1C6YW58-F1
#
_entry.id   AF-A0A1C6YW58-F1
#
_cell.length_a   1.000
_cell.length_b   1.000
_cell.length_c   1.000
_cell.angle_alpha   90.00
_cell.angle_beta   90.00
_cell.angle_gamma   90.00
#
_symmetry.space_group_name_H-M   'P 1'
#
loop_
_entity.id
_entity.type
_entity.pdbx_description
1 polymer ?
#
loop_
_entity_poly.entity_id
_entity_poly.type
_entity_poly.pdbx_seq_one_letter_code
_entity_poly.pdbx_strand_id
1 'polypeptide(L)'
;MTIISRWCVLLLLLIAPWAHAMNAIIYQPQLRDMSADKSQWRTLMDTLRDAGFDTLVLQWSEYGSAFSQGEEQQWLMDRARVAHDRGLHIVVGLHADPEFFTRQNQPVKALGNYLNRQRTQDVAVAQRWIDKFGSANIAGWYLTPELDDLRWRDETSRSVAVKWLTETKQSLLAVADKPVSISSFFAGNMTPDTYRDTVADFAATGVKIWVQDGAGVDKLSQRERSLYLNTTVGCEKTSPAAGEVFEIFRQIKGDKAFHAQPASAQEISSVLRQTSACGKDKLIFSLRYLPAAVGILAY
;
A
#
# COMPACT_ATOMS: atom_id res chain seq x y z
N MET A 1 -29.27 6.90 61.88
CA MET A 1 -29.51 6.48 60.48
C MET A 1 -28.37 7.02 59.64
N THR A 2 -27.39 6.19 59.32
CA THR A 2 -26.33 6.53 58.36
C THR A 2 -25.76 5.22 57.82
N ILE A 3 -26.26 4.82 56.66
CA ILE A 3 -25.76 3.71 55.87
C ILE A 3 -24.58 4.25 55.08
N ILE A 4 -23.36 3.81 55.37
CA ILE A 4 -22.19 4.05 54.51
C ILE A 4 -21.95 2.76 53.74
N SER A 5 -22.51 2.71 52.53
CA SER A 5 -22.25 1.69 51.52
C SER A 5 -20.83 1.86 50.99
N ARG A 6 -20.00 0.82 51.16
CA ARG A 6 -18.66 0.71 50.56
C ARG A 6 -18.82 0.41 49.06
N TRP A 7 -18.48 1.39 48.24
CA TRP A 7 -18.38 1.22 46.79
C TRP A 7 -17.09 0.48 46.42
N CYS A 8 -17.25 -0.71 45.84
CA CYS A 8 -16.20 -1.39 45.09
C CYS A 8 -15.93 -0.63 43.79
N VAL A 9 -14.74 -0.05 43.64
CA VAL A 9 -14.26 0.48 42.36
C VAL A 9 -13.65 -0.69 41.57
N LEU A 10 -14.40 -1.22 40.60
CA LEU A 10 -13.86 -2.06 39.53
C LEU A 10 -13.21 -1.14 38.48
N LEU A 11 -11.88 -1.19 38.37
CA LEU A 11 -11.16 -0.64 37.22
C LEU A 11 -11.44 -1.54 36.00
N LEU A 12 -12.34 -1.10 35.13
CA LEU A 12 -12.41 -1.58 33.74
C LEU A 12 -11.18 -1.03 33.00
N LEU A 13 -10.12 -1.85 32.90
CA LEU A 13 -9.11 -1.68 31.86
C LEU A 13 -9.80 -1.89 30.52
N LEU A 14 -10.28 -0.79 29.93
CA LEU A 14 -10.56 -0.71 28.51
C LEU A 14 -9.24 -0.97 27.80
N ILE A 15 -8.99 -2.22 27.45
CA ILE A 15 -7.99 -2.58 26.45
C ILE A 15 -8.58 -2.01 25.15
N ALA A 16 -8.30 -0.74 24.88
CA ALA A 16 -8.43 -0.22 23.54
C ALA A 16 -7.65 -1.20 22.65
N PRO A 17 -8.23 -1.72 21.56
CA PRO A 17 -7.46 -2.51 20.63
C PRO A 17 -6.33 -1.59 20.16
N TRP A 18 -5.12 -1.87 20.63
CA TRP A 18 -3.93 -1.30 20.04
C TRP A 18 -4.03 -1.76 18.60
N ALA A 19 -4.29 -0.82 17.68
CA ALA A 19 -4.27 -1.15 16.26
C ALA A 19 -2.87 -1.69 15.99
N HIS A 20 -2.75 -3.02 15.89
CA HIS A 20 -1.47 -3.63 15.59
C HIS A 20 -1.04 -3.10 14.24
N ALA A 21 0.17 -2.51 14.22
CA ALA A 21 0.78 -2.07 12.98
C ALA A 21 0.84 -3.25 12.02
N MET A 22 0.35 -3.03 10.80
CA MET A 22 0.33 -4.06 9.78
C MET A 22 1.76 -4.49 9.43
N ASN A 23 2.00 -5.79 9.26
CA ASN A 23 3.23 -6.30 8.65
C ASN A 23 2.88 -6.95 7.30
N ALA A 24 2.93 -6.17 6.24
CA ALA A 24 2.44 -6.55 4.93
C ALA A 24 3.54 -6.88 3.91
N ILE A 25 3.16 -7.70 2.95
CA ILE A 25 3.89 -7.91 1.71
C ILE A 25 3.02 -7.44 0.54
N ILE A 26 3.58 -6.58 -0.31
CA ILE A 26 2.92 -6.11 -1.52
C ILE A 26 3.16 -7.11 -2.64
N TYR A 27 2.10 -7.54 -3.31
CA TYR A 27 2.15 -8.38 -4.50
C TYR A 27 1.63 -7.60 -5.70
N GLN A 28 2.39 -7.64 -6.80
CA GLN A 28 2.04 -7.09 -8.09
C GLN A 28 1.58 -8.19 -9.03
N PRO A 29 0.27 -8.46 -9.19
CA PRO A 29 -0.18 -9.52 -10.07
C PRO A 29 0.21 -9.24 -11.52
N GLN A 30 0.78 -10.23 -12.19
CA GLN A 30 1.08 -10.18 -13.62
C GLN A 30 0.50 -11.41 -14.31
N LEU A 31 0.09 -11.28 -15.58
CA LEU A 31 -0.51 -12.40 -16.32
C LEU A 31 0.40 -13.63 -16.36
N ARG A 32 1.73 -13.43 -16.38
CA ARG A 32 2.71 -14.53 -16.31
C ARG A 32 2.61 -15.36 -15.03
N ASP A 33 2.16 -14.75 -13.93
CA ASP A 33 2.02 -15.43 -12.64
C ASP A 33 0.86 -16.45 -12.67
N MET A 34 -0.03 -16.41 -13.67
CA MET A 34 -1.10 -17.41 -13.85
C MET A 34 -0.57 -18.84 -14.06
N SER A 35 0.70 -18.96 -14.47
CA SER A 35 1.41 -20.24 -14.56
C SER A 35 1.78 -20.86 -13.20
N ALA A 36 1.75 -20.08 -12.12
CA ALA A 36 2.06 -20.57 -10.77
C ALA A 36 0.93 -21.48 -10.26
N ASP A 37 1.30 -22.70 -9.87
CA ASP A 37 0.35 -23.69 -9.38
C ASP A 37 -0.27 -23.26 -8.04
N LYS A 38 -1.51 -23.69 -7.80
CA LYS A 38 -2.25 -23.35 -6.58
C LYS A 38 -1.57 -23.90 -5.32
N SER A 39 -0.91 -25.06 -5.40
CA SER A 39 -0.15 -25.62 -4.27
C SER A 39 1.12 -24.83 -3.98
N GLN A 40 1.86 -24.42 -5.02
CA GLN A 40 3.02 -23.53 -4.87
C GLN A 40 2.62 -22.21 -4.22
N TRP A 41 1.53 -21.60 -4.70
CA TRP A 41 0.98 -20.39 -4.10
C TRP A 41 0.60 -20.59 -2.64
N ARG A 42 -0.06 -21.70 -2.29
CA ARG A 42 -0.40 -22.02 -0.89
C ARG A 42 0.84 -22.11 -0.02
N THR A 43 1.86 -22.84 -0.44
CA THR A 43 3.13 -22.97 0.29
C THR A 43 3.83 -21.62 0.46
N LEU A 44 3.77 -20.76 -0.56
CA LEU A 44 4.28 -19.40 -0.46
C LEU A 44 3.53 -18.60 0.61
N MET A 45 2.20 -18.65 0.64
CA MET A 45 1.40 -17.95 1.67
C MET A 45 1.70 -18.47 3.08
N ASP A 46 1.92 -19.78 3.24
CA ASP A 46 2.35 -20.37 4.51
C ASP A 46 3.71 -19.83 4.96
N THR A 47 4.66 -19.78 4.03
CA THR A 47 5.99 -19.24 4.29
C THR A 47 5.93 -17.77 4.72
N LEU A 48 5.02 -16.98 4.14
CA LEU A 48 4.81 -15.58 4.54
C LEU A 48 4.27 -15.47 5.96
N ARG A 49 3.27 -16.29 6.31
CA ARG A 49 2.72 -16.33 7.68
C ARG A 49 3.76 -16.74 8.71
N ASP A 50 4.56 -17.74 8.42
CA ASP A 50 5.65 -18.20 9.29
C ASP A 50 6.75 -17.14 9.45
N ALA A 51 6.96 -16.33 8.42
CA ALA A 51 7.85 -15.16 8.45
C ALA A 51 7.23 -13.94 9.19
N GLY A 52 6.03 -14.07 9.73
CA GLY A 52 5.35 -13.05 10.53
C GLY A 52 4.60 -12.00 9.72
N PHE A 53 4.45 -12.18 8.40
CA PHE A 53 3.53 -11.34 7.62
C PHE A 53 2.10 -11.62 8.03
N ASP A 54 1.32 -10.56 8.21
CA ASP A 54 -0.10 -10.66 8.53
C ASP A 54 -1.02 -10.28 7.39
N THR A 55 -0.50 -9.58 6.37
CA THR A 55 -1.32 -8.98 5.32
C THR A 55 -0.68 -9.16 3.95
N LEU A 56 -1.49 -9.54 2.96
CA LEU A 56 -1.17 -9.46 1.54
C LEU A 56 -1.86 -8.22 0.97
N VAL A 57 -1.06 -7.29 0.43
CA VAL A 57 -1.56 -6.14 -0.32
C VAL A 57 -1.46 -6.47 -1.80
N LEU A 58 -2.59 -6.61 -2.49
CA LEU A 58 -2.58 -6.62 -3.96
C LEU A 58 -2.31 -5.18 -4.41
N GLN A 59 -1.23 -4.89 -5.13
CA GLN A 59 -0.98 -3.52 -5.59
C GLN A 59 -2.08 -3.05 -6.56
N TRP A 60 -2.63 -3.98 -7.34
CA TRP A 60 -3.81 -3.77 -8.18
C TRP A 60 -4.58 -5.07 -8.29
N SER A 61 -5.87 -4.96 -8.58
CA SER A 61 -6.69 -6.08 -9.00
C SER A 61 -7.16 -5.98 -10.44
N GLU A 62 -6.93 -4.82 -11.08
CA GLU A 62 -7.09 -4.61 -12.51
C GLU A 62 -5.94 -3.71 -12.99
N TYR A 63 -5.23 -4.10 -14.04
CA TYR A 63 -4.13 -3.31 -14.62
C TYR A 63 -4.38 -3.11 -16.11
N GLY A 64 -4.85 -1.93 -16.51
CA GLY A 64 -5.40 -1.72 -17.84
C GLY A 64 -6.53 -2.71 -18.11
N SER A 65 -6.35 -3.60 -19.08
CA SER A 65 -7.30 -4.69 -19.37
C SER A 65 -7.04 -5.98 -18.58
N ALA A 66 -5.84 -6.18 -18.04
CA ALA A 66 -5.47 -7.40 -17.34
C ALA A 66 -6.25 -7.53 -16.02
N PHE A 67 -6.70 -8.75 -15.70
CA PHE A 67 -7.47 -9.09 -14.49
C PHE A 67 -8.83 -8.38 -14.36
N SER A 68 -9.26 -7.63 -15.37
CA SER A 68 -10.52 -6.88 -15.34
C SER A 68 -11.77 -7.76 -15.44
N GLN A 69 -11.64 -8.95 -16.04
CA GLN A 69 -12.76 -9.85 -16.31
C GLN A 69 -12.29 -11.29 -16.56
N GLY A 70 -13.26 -12.20 -16.74
CA GLY A 70 -13.03 -13.56 -17.20
C GLY A 70 -12.13 -14.39 -16.28
N GLU A 71 -11.36 -15.30 -16.88
CA GLU A 71 -10.49 -16.24 -16.17
C GLU A 71 -9.37 -15.54 -15.39
N GLU A 72 -8.83 -14.44 -15.91
CA GLU A 72 -7.78 -13.67 -15.24
C GLU A 72 -8.29 -13.11 -13.90
N GLN A 73 -9.46 -12.48 -13.90
CA GLN A 73 -10.08 -11.95 -12.68
C GLN A 73 -10.39 -13.08 -11.67
N GLN A 74 -10.96 -14.18 -12.15
CA GLN A 74 -11.29 -15.33 -11.31
C GLN A 74 -10.02 -15.92 -10.68
N TRP A 75 -8.96 -16.07 -11.47
CA TRP A 75 -7.67 -16.55 -10.99
C TRP A 75 -7.11 -15.66 -9.88
N LEU A 76 -7.14 -14.35 -10.04
CA LEU A 76 -6.62 -13.43 -9.02
C LEU A 76 -7.44 -13.47 -7.74
N MET A 77 -8.78 -13.51 -7.84
CA MET A 77 -9.67 -13.67 -6.70
C MET A 77 -9.43 -15.00 -5.97
N ASP A 78 -9.14 -16.07 -6.70
CA ASP A 78 -8.79 -17.36 -6.10
C ASP A 78 -7.43 -17.34 -5.39
N ARG A 79 -6.45 -16.60 -5.92
CA ARG A 79 -5.16 -16.40 -5.24
C ARG A 79 -5.33 -15.58 -3.96
N ALA A 80 -6.18 -14.56 -3.97
CA ALA A 80 -6.54 -13.80 -2.78
C ALA A 80 -7.28 -14.66 -1.75
N ARG A 81 -8.20 -15.53 -2.19
CA ARG A 81 -8.91 -16.47 -1.31
C ARG A 81 -7.95 -17.44 -0.64
N VAL A 82 -7.02 -18.02 -1.39
CA VAL A 82 -5.99 -18.87 -0.79
C VAL A 82 -5.18 -18.11 0.25
N ALA A 83 -4.72 -16.88 -0.04
CA ALA A 83 -3.99 -16.08 0.93
C ALA A 83 -4.81 -15.83 2.21
N HIS A 84 -6.09 -15.47 2.06
CA HIS A 84 -7.02 -15.28 3.17
C HIS A 84 -7.22 -16.55 4.01
N ASP A 85 -7.45 -17.69 3.36
CA ASP A 85 -7.65 -18.98 4.03
C ASP A 85 -6.39 -19.48 4.76
N ARG A 86 -5.21 -18.95 4.39
CA ARG A 86 -3.95 -19.16 5.13
C ARG A 86 -3.73 -18.12 6.23
N GLY A 87 -4.71 -17.27 6.51
CA GLY A 87 -4.70 -16.33 7.62
C GLY A 87 -4.09 -14.97 7.30
N LEU A 88 -3.82 -14.63 6.03
CA LEU A 88 -3.42 -13.28 5.65
C LEU A 88 -4.66 -12.38 5.52
N HIS A 89 -4.60 -11.19 6.10
CA HIS A 89 -5.54 -10.13 5.75
C HIS A 89 -5.33 -9.70 4.29
N ILE A 90 -6.41 -9.35 3.59
CA ILE A 90 -6.34 -8.95 2.18
C ILE A 90 -6.65 -7.47 2.04
N VAL A 91 -5.65 -6.69 1.62
CA VAL A 91 -5.86 -5.32 1.13
C VAL A 91 -5.94 -5.38 -0.39
N VAL A 92 -7.04 -4.89 -0.94
CA VAL A 92 -7.33 -4.98 -2.37
C VAL A 92 -6.90 -3.68 -3.05
N GLY A 93 -5.89 -3.76 -3.90
CA GLY A 93 -5.55 -2.73 -4.86
C GLY A 93 -6.67 -2.57 -5.88
N LEU A 94 -7.04 -1.33 -6.17
CA LEU A 94 -8.15 -1.00 -7.05
C LEU A 94 -7.70 -0.99 -8.52
N HIS A 95 -8.30 -0.12 -9.34
CA HIS A 95 -7.98 -0.04 -10.76
C HIS A 95 -6.61 0.62 -10.94
N ALA A 96 -5.73 0.04 -11.74
CA ALA A 96 -4.47 0.64 -12.16
C ALA A 96 -4.52 1.03 -13.63
N ASP A 97 -4.36 2.32 -13.90
CA ASP A 97 -4.11 2.84 -15.24
C ASP A 97 -2.60 2.78 -15.53
N PRO A 98 -2.14 1.96 -16.50
CA PRO A 98 -0.74 1.87 -16.88
C PRO A 98 -0.12 3.22 -17.29
N GLU A 99 -0.95 4.16 -17.72
CA GLU A 99 -0.53 5.49 -18.20
C GLU A 99 -0.58 6.56 -17.10
N PHE A 100 -0.78 6.20 -15.82
CA PHE A 100 -0.94 7.17 -14.74
C PHE A 100 0.21 8.21 -14.69
N PHE A 101 1.47 7.77 -14.73
CA PHE A 101 2.63 8.67 -14.67
C PHE A 101 2.70 9.65 -15.85
N THR A 102 2.21 9.26 -17.03
CA THR A 102 2.06 10.16 -18.17
C THR A 102 0.88 11.10 -17.97
N ARG A 103 -0.27 10.55 -17.59
CA ARG A 103 -1.54 11.27 -17.49
C ARG A 103 -1.58 12.27 -16.34
N GLN A 104 -0.84 12.05 -15.25
CA GLN A 104 -0.80 12.99 -14.13
C GLN A 104 -0.22 14.35 -14.53
N ASN A 105 0.61 14.40 -15.57
CA ASN A 105 1.24 15.62 -16.09
C ASN A 105 0.32 16.47 -16.99
N GLN A 106 -0.93 16.06 -17.18
CA GLN A 106 -1.91 16.86 -17.91
C GLN A 106 -2.21 18.20 -17.22
N PRO A 107 -2.70 19.22 -17.96
CA PRO A 107 -3.17 20.47 -17.37
C PRO A 107 -4.21 20.22 -16.25
N VAL A 108 -4.18 21.03 -15.20
CA VAL A 108 -4.96 20.86 -13.95
C VAL A 108 -6.43 20.50 -14.19
N LYS A 109 -7.12 21.19 -15.12
CA LYS A 109 -8.52 20.88 -15.45
C LYS A 109 -8.71 19.47 -16.02
N ALA A 110 -7.81 19.05 -16.91
CA ALA A 110 -7.83 17.71 -17.49
C ALA A 110 -7.42 16.64 -16.45
N LEU A 111 -6.46 16.96 -15.58
CA LEU A 111 -6.07 16.12 -14.44
C LEU A 111 -7.25 15.84 -13.51
N GLY A 112 -8.00 16.87 -13.11
CA GLY A 112 -9.17 16.68 -12.25
C GLY A 112 -10.23 15.76 -12.88
N ASN A 113 -10.50 15.93 -14.18
CA ASN A 113 -11.41 15.04 -14.91
C ASN A 113 -10.88 13.60 -15.01
N TYR A 114 -9.57 13.44 -15.17
CA TYR A 114 -8.91 12.14 -15.22
C TYR A 114 -9.02 11.41 -13.88
N LEU A 115 -8.64 12.05 -12.77
CA LEU A 115 -8.73 11.49 -11.43
C LEU A 115 -10.18 11.18 -11.03
N ASN A 116 -11.15 11.96 -11.50
CA ASN A 116 -12.57 11.65 -11.29
C ASN A 116 -13.00 10.37 -12.02
N ARG A 117 -12.48 10.10 -13.22
CA ARG A 117 -12.71 8.82 -13.91
C ARG A 117 -12.03 7.66 -13.19
N GLN A 118 -10.80 7.87 -12.73
CA GLN A 118 -10.05 6.90 -11.91
C GLN A 118 -10.87 6.50 -10.68
N ARG A 119 -11.41 7.47 -9.94
CA ARG A 119 -12.31 7.23 -8.79
C ARG A 119 -13.52 6.37 -9.15
N THR A 120 -14.17 6.63 -10.29
CA THR A 120 -15.32 5.83 -10.74
C THR A 120 -14.92 4.39 -11.03
N GLN A 121 -13.74 4.16 -11.63
CA GLN A 121 -13.22 2.82 -11.89
C GLN A 121 -12.87 2.10 -10.58
N ASP A 122 -12.22 2.80 -9.66
CA ASP A 122 -11.88 2.30 -8.33
C ASP A 122 -13.10 1.83 -7.54
N VAL A 123 -14.18 2.63 -7.53
CA VAL A 123 -15.47 2.24 -6.90
C VAL A 123 -16.07 1.01 -7.57
N ALA A 124 -16.02 0.92 -8.90
CA ALA A 124 -16.54 -0.23 -9.63
C ALA A 124 -15.75 -1.52 -9.32
N VAL A 125 -14.42 -1.42 -9.19
CA VAL A 125 -13.56 -2.53 -8.74
C VAL A 125 -13.93 -2.93 -7.32
N ALA A 126 -14.03 -1.97 -6.40
CA ALA A 126 -14.37 -2.23 -5.00
C ALA A 126 -15.71 -2.99 -4.90
N GLN A 127 -16.75 -2.54 -5.61
CA GLN A 127 -18.04 -3.22 -5.63
C GLN A 127 -17.93 -4.67 -6.14
N ARG A 128 -17.20 -4.91 -7.25
CA ARG A 128 -16.98 -6.26 -7.76
C ARG A 128 -16.31 -7.18 -6.74
N TRP A 129 -15.33 -6.66 -6.00
CA TRP A 129 -14.65 -7.41 -4.94
C TRP A 129 -15.55 -7.66 -3.74
N ILE A 130 -16.40 -6.71 -3.34
CA ILE A 130 -17.43 -6.97 -2.33
C ILE A 130 -18.35 -8.11 -2.77
N ASP A 131 -18.87 -8.05 -3.99
CA ASP A 131 -19.86 -9.01 -4.49
C ASP A 131 -19.31 -10.44 -4.59
N LYS A 132 -18.02 -10.58 -4.98
CA LYS A 132 -17.40 -11.90 -5.25
C LYS A 132 -16.54 -12.44 -4.12
N PHE A 133 -15.95 -11.57 -3.31
CA PHE A 133 -15.01 -11.93 -2.25
C PHE A 133 -15.60 -11.72 -0.85
N GLY A 134 -16.63 -10.87 -0.72
CA GLY A 134 -17.31 -10.57 0.53
C GLY A 134 -16.59 -9.50 1.36
N SER A 135 -17.33 -8.48 1.80
CA SER A 135 -16.78 -7.36 2.58
C SER A 135 -16.04 -7.78 3.85
N ALA A 136 -16.48 -8.85 4.52
CA ALA A 136 -15.84 -9.36 5.73
C ALA A 136 -14.40 -9.85 5.49
N ASN A 137 -14.07 -10.29 4.27
CA ASN A 137 -12.77 -10.84 3.92
C ASN A 137 -11.78 -9.77 3.41
N ILE A 138 -12.21 -8.52 3.33
CA ILE A 138 -11.41 -7.39 2.83
C ILE A 138 -11.00 -6.53 4.02
N ALA A 139 -9.70 -6.35 4.19
CA ALA A 139 -9.11 -5.57 5.28
C ALA A 139 -8.97 -4.08 4.94
N GLY A 140 -8.90 -3.73 3.66
CA GLY A 140 -8.75 -2.35 3.21
C GLY A 140 -8.69 -2.22 1.68
N TRP A 141 -8.73 -0.98 1.23
CA TRP A 141 -8.55 -0.60 -0.17
C TRP A 141 -7.19 0.06 -0.36
N TYR A 142 -6.53 -0.26 -1.47
CA TYR A 142 -5.29 0.41 -1.89
C TYR A 142 -5.51 1.13 -3.21
N LEU A 143 -5.31 2.45 -3.19
CA LEU A 143 -5.33 3.28 -4.39
C LEU A 143 -4.01 3.08 -5.13
N THR A 144 -4.11 2.74 -6.41
CA THR A 144 -2.96 2.39 -7.24
C THR A 144 -2.12 3.58 -7.73
N PRO A 145 -2.68 4.80 -7.91
CA PRO A 145 -1.85 5.98 -8.20
C PRO A 145 -0.78 6.21 -7.14
N GLU A 146 0.39 6.68 -7.55
CA GLU A 146 1.51 6.97 -6.65
C GLU A 146 1.77 8.48 -6.59
N LEU A 147 1.87 9.03 -5.38
CA LEU A 147 2.04 10.46 -5.16
C LEU A 147 3.53 10.83 -5.04
N ASP A 148 4.14 11.35 -6.10
CA ASP A 148 5.55 11.73 -6.16
C ASP A 148 5.88 13.16 -5.66
N ASP A 149 7.16 13.43 -5.35
CA ASP A 149 7.62 14.74 -4.87
C ASP A 149 7.86 15.78 -5.99
N LEU A 150 7.60 15.44 -7.25
CA LEU A 150 7.77 16.35 -8.38
C LEU A 150 6.45 16.99 -8.79
N ARG A 151 5.46 16.15 -9.14
CA ARG A 151 4.15 16.56 -9.65
C ARG A 151 3.35 17.32 -8.61
N TRP A 152 3.35 16.82 -7.38
CA TRP A 152 2.51 17.33 -6.30
C TRP A 152 3.18 18.45 -5.48
N ARG A 153 4.34 18.93 -5.95
CA ARG A 153 4.98 20.15 -5.46
C ARG A 153 4.22 21.41 -5.81
N ASP A 154 3.61 21.43 -6.99
CA ASP A 154 2.72 22.50 -7.39
C ASP A 154 1.45 22.49 -6.53
N GLU A 155 1.18 23.60 -5.85
CA GLU A 155 0.06 23.72 -4.90
C GLU A 155 -1.31 23.51 -5.57
N THR A 156 -1.46 23.95 -6.82
CA THR A 156 -2.71 23.78 -7.57
C THR A 156 -2.97 22.31 -7.85
N SER A 157 -1.94 21.58 -8.29
CA SER A 157 -1.99 20.15 -8.55
C SER A 157 -2.19 19.36 -7.25
N ARG A 158 -1.52 19.76 -6.16
CA ARG A 158 -1.70 19.18 -4.82
C ARG A 158 -3.14 19.34 -4.33
N SER A 159 -3.75 20.52 -4.50
CA SER A 159 -5.16 20.76 -4.15
C SER A 159 -6.11 19.84 -4.91
N VAL A 160 -5.85 19.59 -6.20
CA VAL A 160 -6.62 18.60 -6.98
C VAL A 160 -6.47 17.18 -6.42
N ALA A 161 -5.27 16.76 -6.04
CA ALA A 161 -5.04 15.45 -5.41
C ALA A 161 -5.76 15.34 -4.06
N VAL A 162 -5.65 16.35 -3.18
CA VAL A 162 -6.35 16.37 -1.87
C VAL A 162 -7.87 16.26 -2.05
N LYS A 163 -8.43 17.00 -3.01
CA LYS A 163 -9.85 16.88 -3.36
C LYS A 163 -10.20 15.48 -3.84
N TRP A 164 -9.42 14.93 -4.78
CA TRP A 164 -9.64 13.59 -5.32
C TRP A 164 -9.56 12.50 -4.23
N LEU A 165 -8.56 12.54 -3.34
CA LEU A 165 -8.41 11.60 -2.24
C LEU A 165 -9.62 11.66 -1.29
N THR A 166 -10.07 12.87 -0.95
CA THR A 166 -11.25 13.09 -0.10
C THR A 166 -12.49 12.49 -0.73
N GLU A 167 -12.78 12.82 -1.99
CA GLU A 167 -13.95 12.32 -2.72
C GLU A 167 -13.89 10.80 -2.94
N THR A 168 -12.70 10.26 -3.21
CA THR A 168 -12.48 8.82 -3.42
C THR A 168 -12.71 8.05 -2.13
N LYS A 169 -12.16 8.51 -1.01
CA LYS A 169 -12.42 7.91 0.30
C LYS A 169 -13.91 7.89 0.63
N GLN A 170 -14.62 9.01 0.43
CA GLN A 170 -16.07 9.07 0.67
C GLN A 170 -16.85 8.10 -0.24
N SER A 171 -16.43 7.98 -1.50
CA SER A 171 -17.09 7.05 -2.44
C SER A 171 -16.85 5.59 -2.06
N LEU A 172 -15.66 5.24 -1.59
CA LEU A 172 -15.33 3.89 -1.14
C LEU A 172 -16.00 3.54 0.20
N LEU A 173 -16.13 4.51 1.12
CA LEU A 173 -16.89 4.35 2.37
C LEU A 173 -18.34 3.97 2.10
N ALA A 174 -18.95 4.52 1.04
CA ALA A 174 -20.31 4.17 0.62
C ALA A 174 -20.42 2.74 0.04
N VAL A 175 -19.33 2.16 -0.45
CA VAL A 175 -19.27 0.75 -0.90
C VAL A 175 -19.09 -0.18 0.31
N ALA A 176 -18.08 0.11 1.14
CA ALA A 176 -17.84 -0.58 2.40
C ALA A 176 -16.95 0.27 3.31
N ASP A 177 -17.30 0.33 4.59
CA ASP A 177 -16.49 1.00 5.62
C ASP A 177 -15.19 0.24 5.88
N LYS A 178 -14.15 0.60 5.12
CA LYS A 178 -12.82 0.01 5.13
C LYS A 178 -11.76 1.11 5.05
N PRO A 179 -10.59 0.93 5.70
CA PRO A 179 -9.46 1.81 5.53
C PRO A 179 -9.05 1.94 4.06
N VAL A 180 -8.71 3.15 3.63
CA VAL A 180 -8.16 3.45 2.30
C VAL A 180 -6.72 3.87 2.46
N SER A 181 -5.83 3.30 1.65
CA SER A 181 -4.39 3.59 1.67
C SER A 181 -3.88 3.93 0.28
N ILE A 182 -2.80 4.69 0.19
CA ILE A 182 -2.11 5.06 -1.06
C ILE A 182 -0.61 5.20 -0.79
N SER A 183 0.22 4.94 -1.80
CA SER A 183 1.66 5.15 -1.68
C SER A 183 2.09 6.56 -2.14
N SER A 184 3.13 7.07 -1.48
CA SER A 184 3.88 8.26 -1.89
C SER A 184 5.37 7.95 -1.93
N PHE A 185 6.13 8.63 -2.79
CA PHE A 185 7.58 8.50 -2.86
C PHE A 185 8.26 9.84 -3.10
N PHE A 186 9.57 9.87 -2.89
CA PHE A 186 10.42 11.05 -3.06
C PHE A 186 11.65 10.71 -3.91
N ALA A 187 12.14 11.69 -4.66
CA ALA A 187 13.30 11.56 -5.54
C ALA A 187 14.21 12.81 -5.51
N GLY A 188 14.04 13.71 -4.53
CA GLY A 188 14.87 14.90 -4.36
C GLY A 188 14.29 16.17 -5.00
N ASN A 189 13.01 16.17 -5.37
CA ASN A 189 12.35 17.31 -6.00
C ASN A 189 11.72 18.29 -5.00
N MET A 190 11.58 17.87 -3.75
CA MET A 190 11.24 18.71 -2.59
C MET A 190 12.34 18.64 -1.53
N THR A 191 12.38 19.61 -0.61
CA THR A 191 13.13 19.42 0.64
C THR A 191 12.43 18.37 1.52
N PRO A 192 13.12 17.72 2.48
CA PRO A 192 12.49 16.80 3.42
C PRO A 192 11.29 17.38 4.17
N ASP A 193 11.38 18.64 4.62
CA ASP A 193 10.27 19.31 5.32
C ASP A 193 9.08 19.59 4.42
N THR A 194 9.31 20.07 3.19
CA THR A 194 8.23 20.31 2.23
C THR A 194 7.54 18.99 1.81
N TYR A 195 8.31 17.91 1.69
CA TYR A 195 7.76 16.58 1.44
C TYR A 195 6.92 16.08 2.62
N ARG A 196 7.42 16.22 3.87
CA ARG A 196 6.64 15.90 5.08
C ARG A 196 5.31 16.66 5.07
N ASP A 197 5.33 17.97 4.87
CA ASP A 197 4.13 18.80 4.91
C ASP A 197 3.15 18.42 3.78
N THR A 198 3.67 18.06 2.60
CA THR A 198 2.86 17.53 1.50
C THR A 198 2.20 16.19 1.86
N VAL A 199 2.92 15.28 2.52
CA VAL A 199 2.33 14.02 3.02
C VAL A 199 1.29 14.29 4.12
N ALA A 200 1.49 15.32 4.95
CA ALA A 200 0.51 15.74 5.95
C ALA A 200 -0.80 16.24 5.30
N ASP A 201 -0.71 17.03 4.22
CA ASP A 201 -1.89 17.46 3.43
C ASP A 201 -2.70 16.25 2.93
N PHE A 202 -2.02 15.21 2.43
CA PHE A 202 -2.68 13.99 1.97
C PHE A 202 -3.28 13.17 3.12
N ALA A 203 -2.52 13.00 4.21
CA ALA A 203 -2.97 12.27 5.39
C ALA A 203 -4.18 12.94 6.07
N ALA A 204 -4.32 14.27 5.97
CA ALA A 204 -5.46 15.02 6.50
C ALA A 204 -6.80 14.66 5.84
N THR A 205 -6.79 14.06 4.64
CA THR A 205 -8.00 13.47 4.02
C THR A 205 -8.48 12.21 4.76
N GLY A 206 -7.64 11.68 5.66
CA GLY A 206 -7.80 10.45 6.40
C GLY A 206 -7.63 9.20 5.54
N VAL A 207 -6.97 9.31 4.40
CA VAL A 207 -6.35 8.19 3.68
C VAL A 207 -5.00 7.88 4.34
N LYS A 208 -4.69 6.61 4.54
CA LYS A 208 -3.37 6.18 5.05
C LYS A 208 -2.32 6.39 3.96
N ILE A 209 -1.27 7.15 4.26
CA ILE A 209 -0.15 7.35 3.32
C ILE A 209 1.00 6.41 3.69
N TRP A 210 1.37 5.51 2.77
CA TRP A 210 2.55 4.66 2.91
C TRP A 210 3.70 5.25 2.09
N VAL A 211 4.83 5.55 2.72
CA VAL A 211 5.96 6.20 2.05
C VAL A 211 6.96 5.16 1.60
N GLN A 212 7.31 5.17 0.32
CA GLN A 212 8.37 4.30 -0.23
C GLN A 212 9.75 4.81 0.19
N ASP A 213 10.62 3.87 0.60
CA ASP A 213 11.95 4.19 1.13
C ASP A 213 12.97 4.62 0.07
N GLY A 214 12.63 4.44 -1.21
CA GLY A 214 13.43 4.79 -2.38
C GLY A 214 14.71 3.97 -2.51
N ALA A 215 14.85 2.84 -1.82
CA ALA A 215 16.07 2.03 -1.86
C ALA A 215 16.24 1.28 -3.19
N GLY A 216 15.15 1.05 -3.92
CA GLY A 216 15.14 0.28 -5.15
C GLY A 216 15.57 1.05 -6.39
N VAL A 217 15.56 2.39 -6.31
CA VAL A 217 15.99 3.28 -7.38
C VAL A 217 17.17 4.14 -6.94
N ASP A 218 18.19 4.24 -7.78
CA ASP A 218 19.43 4.96 -7.47
C ASP A 218 19.29 6.48 -7.70
N LYS A 219 18.27 7.09 -7.07
CA LYS A 219 17.98 8.53 -7.15
C LYS A 219 18.63 9.33 -6.02
N LEU A 220 18.67 8.75 -4.82
CA LEU A 220 19.20 9.38 -3.61
C LEU A 220 20.06 8.38 -2.85
N SER A 221 21.15 8.87 -2.24
CA SER A 221 21.98 8.07 -1.34
C SER A 221 21.19 7.66 -0.09
N GLN A 222 21.66 6.63 0.61
CA GLN A 222 21.06 6.20 1.88
C GLN A 222 20.92 7.36 2.88
N ARG A 223 21.95 8.21 2.99
CA ARG A 223 21.95 9.35 3.91
C ARG A 223 20.88 10.37 3.54
N GLU A 224 20.71 10.66 2.24
CA GLU A 224 19.67 11.57 1.76
C GLU A 224 18.28 10.99 2.02
N ARG A 225 18.06 9.71 1.71
CA ARG A 225 16.77 9.02 1.98
C ARG A 225 16.40 9.08 3.46
N SER A 226 17.36 8.86 4.37
CA SER A 226 17.12 8.97 5.82
C SER A 226 16.63 10.36 6.25
N LEU A 227 17.00 11.44 5.56
CA LEU A 227 16.49 12.78 5.89
C LEU A 227 14.98 12.90 5.64
N TYR A 228 14.48 12.33 4.54
CA TYR A 228 13.04 12.30 4.24
C TYR A 228 12.29 11.36 5.18
N LEU A 229 12.82 10.16 5.42
CA LEU A 229 12.15 9.14 6.22
C LEU A 229 12.05 9.54 7.69
N ASN A 230 13.10 10.12 8.28
CA ASN A 230 13.10 10.51 9.69
C ASN A 230 12.00 11.53 10.01
N THR A 231 11.77 12.51 9.13
CA THR A 231 10.77 13.56 9.33
C THR A 231 9.34 13.08 8.96
N THR A 232 9.22 12.21 7.95
CA THR A 232 7.92 11.84 7.38
C THR A 232 7.31 10.57 7.99
N VAL A 233 8.14 9.56 8.28
CA VAL A 233 7.74 8.22 8.74
C VAL A 233 8.09 7.99 10.21
N GLY A 234 9.03 8.78 10.74
CA GLY A 234 9.55 8.65 12.10
C GLY A 234 8.52 8.61 13.23
N CYS A 235 9.03 8.47 14.44
CA CYS A 235 8.21 8.31 15.64
C CYS A 235 7.63 9.61 16.21
N GLU A 236 7.97 10.76 15.62
CA GLU A 236 7.47 12.04 16.11
C GLU A 236 5.98 12.17 15.82
N LYS A 237 5.23 12.84 16.70
CA LYS A 237 3.79 13.10 16.48
C LYS A 237 3.52 13.89 15.20
N THR A 238 4.52 14.64 14.75
CA THR A 238 4.53 15.44 13.53
C THR A 238 4.77 14.61 12.26
N SER A 239 5.19 13.34 12.36
CA SER A 239 5.44 12.46 11.22
C SER A 239 4.11 11.91 10.66
N PRO A 240 3.67 12.39 9.47
CA PRO A 240 2.31 12.19 8.98
C PRO A 240 2.05 10.83 8.33
N ALA A 241 3.09 10.10 7.90
CA ALA A 241 2.90 8.83 7.21
C ALA A 241 2.21 7.80 8.12
N ALA A 242 1.38 6.94 7.53
CA ALA A 242 0.79 5.80 8.22
C ALA A 242 1.73 4.59 8.27
N GLY A 243 2.73 4.54 7.37
CA GLY A 243 3.65 3.41 7.24
C GLY A 243 4.79 3.65 6.25
N GLU A 244 5.68 2.67 6.17
CA GLU A 244 6.83 2.62 5.28
C GLU A 244 6.75 1.43 4.34
N VAL A 245 7.08 1.67 3.06
CA VAL A 245 7.25 0.63 2.04
C VAL A 245 8.74 0.44 1.80
N PHE A 246 9.27 -0.69 2.26
CA PHE A 246 10.67 -1.07 2.09
C PHE A 246 10.88 -1.75 0.74
N GLU A 247 11.68 -1.14 -0.13
CA GLU A 247 11.99 -1.67 -1.45
C GLU A 247 13.14 -2.68 -1.39
N ILE A 248 12.80 -3.95 -1.61
CA ILE A 248 13.75 -5.07 -1.60
C ILE A 248 14.21 -5.50 -3.00
N PHE A 249 14.17 -4.58 -3.96
CA PHE A 249 14.66 -4.75 -5.33
C PHE A 249 15.72 -3.71 -5.66
N ARG A 250 16.45 -3.85 -6.77
CA ARG A 250 17.34 -2.82 -7.33
C ARG A 250 17.09 -2.71 -8.82
N GLN A 251 16.82 -1.48 -9.29
CA GLN A 251 16.62 -1.20 -10.70
C GLN A 251 17.90 -1.51 -11.50
N ILE A 252 17.73 -2.21 -12.61
CA ILE A 252 18.81 -2.48 -13.57
C ILE A 252 18.96 -1.24 -14.47
N LYS A 253 20.16 -0.67 -14.51
CA LYS A 253 20.47 0.52 -15.33
C LYS A 253 20.60 0.14 -16.81
N GLY A 254 20.14 1.03 -17.68
CA GLY A 254 20.42 0.97 -19.13
C GLY A 254 19.31 0.42 -20.02
N ASP A 255 18.24 -0.11 -19.43
CA ASP A 255 17.08 -0.58 -20.20
C ASP A 255 16.11 0.56 -20.55
N LYS A 256 15.48 0.43 -21.72
CA LYS A 256 14.42 1.36 -22.17
C LYS A 256 13.12 1.22 -21.37
N ALA A 257 12.93 0.07 -20.71
CA ALA A 257 11.81 -0.24 -19.84
C ALA A 257 12.31 -0.49 -18.41
N PHE A 258 11.44 -0.33 -17.42
CA PHE A 258 11.82 -0.60 -16.03
C PHE A 258 12.06 -2.10 -15.84
N HIS A 259 13.28 -2.45 -15.44
CA HIS A 259 13.67 -3.80 -15.01
C HIS A 259 14.37 -3.73 -13.65
N ALA A 260 14.18 -4.75 -12.83
CA ALA A 260 14.76 -4.82 -11.49
C ALA A 260 15.04 -6.25 -11.08
N GLN A 261 16.05 -6.41 -10.23
CA GLN A 261 16.43 -7.67 -9.60
C GLN A 261 16.24 -7.57 -8.07
N PRO A 262 16.14 -8.69 -7.34
CA PRO A 262 16.14 -8.65 -5.88
C PRO A 262 17.36 -7.91 -5.33
N ALA A 263 17.18 -7.22 -4.20
CA ALA A 263 18.31 -6.78 -3.37
C ALA A 263 19.09 -8.00 -2.85
N SER A 264 20.28 -7.78 -2.28
CA SER A 264 21.06 -8.89 -1.74
C SER A 264 20.32 -9.60 -0.59
N ALA A 265 20.59 -10.90 -0.41
CA ALA A 265 19.99 -11.68 0.67
C ALA A 265 20.21 -11.05 2.06
N GLN A 266 21.35 -10.40 2.26
CA GLN A 266 21.67 -9.70 3.52
C GLN A 266 20.77 -8.47 3.72
N GLU A 267 20.56 -7.66 2.68
CA GLU A 267 19.66 -6.50 2.72
C GLU A 267 18.22 -6.93 2.98
N ILE A 268 17.73 -7.93 2.24
CA ILE A 268 16.38 -8.49 2.44
C ILE A 268 16.22 -8.98 3.88
N SER A 269 17.17 -9.77 4.37
CA SER A 269 17.13 -10.30 5.73
C SER A 269 17.17 -9.20 6.80
N SER A 270 17.91 -8.11 6.54
CA SER A 270 17.92 -6.93 7.41
C SER A 270 16.55 -6.28 7.48
N VAL A 271 15.94 -5.98 6.33
CA VAL A 271 14.61 -5.36 6.22
C VAL A 271 13.54 -6.26 6.87
N LEU A 272 13.57 -7.57 6.66
CA LEU A 272 12.60 -8.49 7.26
C LEU A 272 12.65 -8.48 8.79
N ARG A 273 13.84 -8.31 9.40
CA ARG A 273 14.00 -8.21 10.86
C ARG A 273 13.64 -6.84 11.45
N GLN A 274 13.53 -5.79 10.63
CA GLN A 274 13.14 -4.47 11.14
C GLN A 274 11.73 -4.53 11.73
N THR A 275 11.53 -3.87 12.86
CA THR A 275 10.20 -3.74 13.45
C THR A 275 9.53 -2.48 12.90
N SER A 276 8.20 -2.49 12.92
CA SER A 276 7.41 -1.27 12.66
C SER A 276 7.89 -0.13 13.55
N ALA A 277 8.16 1.04 12.97
CA ALA A 277 8.47 2.24 13.74
C ALA A 277 7.20 2.69 14.49
N CYS A 278 7.22 2.69 15.82
CA CYS A 278 6.21 3.33 16.67
C CYS A 278 4.72 3.08 16.30
N GLY A 279 4.40 1.87 15.86
CA GLY A 279 3.03 1.47 15.51
C GLY A 279 2.60 1.84 14.08
N LYS A 280 3.55 2.23 13.20
CA LYS A 280 3.31 2.52 11.78
C LYS A 280 3.30 1.25 10.94
N ASP A 281 2.48 1.18 9.90
CA ASP A 281 2.42 0.00 9.02
C ASP A 281 3.80 -0.27 8.38
N LYS A 282 4.23 -1.52 8.37
CA LYS A 282 5.44 -2.00 7.70
C LYS A 282 5.04 -2.77 6.45
N LEU A 283 5.52 -2.35 5.29
CA LEU A 283 5.21 -3.00 4.02
C LEU A 283 6.49 -3.36 3.29
N ILE A 284 6.55 -4.56 2.74
CA ILE A 284 7.69 -5.01 1.92
C ILE A 284 7.27 -4.97 0.46
N PHE A 285 8.09 -4.36 -0.39
CA PHE A 285 7.86 -4.27 -1.82
C PHE A 285 9.00 -4.97 -2.61
N SER A 286 8.74 -6.06 -3.33
CA SER A 286 7.47 -6.79 -3.48
C SER A 286 7.68 -8.31 -3.41
N LEU A 287 6.59 -9.07 -3.25
CA LEU A 287 6.55 -10.51 -3.02
C LEU A 287 7.49 -11.30 -3.94
N ARG A 288 7.56 -10.95 -5.22
CA ARG A 288 8.38 -11.67 -6.22
C ARG A 288 9.89 -11.55 -5.98
N TYR A 289 10.33 -10.57 -5.18
CA TYR A 289 11.73 -10.38 -4.82
C TYR A 289 12.13 -11.11 -3.53
N LEU A 290 11.20 -11.76 -2.84
CA LEU A 290 11.54 -12.59 -1.68
C LEU A 290 12.19 -13.91 -2.13
N PRO A 291 13.17 -14.43 -1.38
CA PRO A 291 13.75 -15.76 -1.64
C PRO A 291 12.69 -16.88 -1.68
N ALA A 292 11.62 -16.76 -0.89
CA ALA A 292 10.52 -17.71 -0.85
C ALA A 292 9.73 -17.79 -2.18
N ALA A 293 9.76 -16.74 -3.02
CA ALA A 293 9.03 -16.69 -4.28
C ALA A 293 9.83 -17.23 -5.48
N VAL A 294 11.10 -17.61 -5.28
CA VAL A 294 11.96 -18.15 -6.34
C VAL A 294 11.36 -19.44 -6.91
N GLY A 295 11.26 -19.51 -8.24
CA GLY A 295 10.64 -20.65 -8.93
C GLY A 295 9.10 -20.64 -8.93
N ILE A 296 8.48 -19.64 -8.29
CA ILE A 296 7.02 -19.45 -8.26
C ILE A 296 6.64 -18.18 -9.03
N LEU A 297 7.33 -17.07 -8.76
CA LEU A 297 7.10 -15.77 -9.40
C LEU A 297 8.39 -15.30 -10.08
N ALA A 298 8.36 -15.10 -11.39
CA ALA A 298 9.50 -14.54 -12.13
C ALA A 298 9.60 -13.02 -11.90
N TYR A 299 10.80 -12.44 -11.86
CA TYR A 299 10.98 -10.98 -11.89
C TYR A 299 11.49 -10.52 -13.26
#